data_AF-A0A3M3A7V5-F1
#
_entry.id   AF-A0A3M3A7V5-F1
#
_cell.length_a   1.000
_cell.length_b   1.000
_cell.length_c   1.000
_cell.angle_alpha   90.00
_cell.angle_beta   90.00
_cell.angle_gamma   90.00
#
_symmetry.space_group_name_H-M   'P 1'
#
loop_
_entity.id
_entity.type
_entity.pdbx_description
1 polymer ?
#
loop_
_entity_poly.entity_id
_entity_poly.type
_entity_poly.pdbx_seq_one_letter_code
_entity_poly.pdbx_strand_id
1 'polypeptide(L)'
;MVQPPAEAQGQEANPFGPQPGKSVRVKSAEVPLTVKPKPANYPADIAWLPARSISLEENWSPEPGTTQVGDSLTRTITLKAEGLAGAQLPPLAPTEVPSLRRYPDQPQLRNLPSERGLIGTREER
;
A
#
# COMPACT_ATOMS: atom_id res chain seq x y z
N MET A 1 -42.53 -45.34 -62.50
CA MET A 1 -41.28 -46.10 -62.21
C MET A 1 -40.26 -45.09 -61.69
N VAL A 2 -40.05 -44.99 -60.37
CA VAL A 2 -39.16 -45.79 -59.50
C VAL A 2 -37.71 -45.24 -59.52
N GLN A 3 -37.39 -44.42 -58.49
CA GLN A 3 -36.16 -44.27 -57.65
C GLN A 3 -34.72 -44.27 -58.25
N PRO A 4 -33.65 -43.80 -57.54
CA PRO A 4 -33.51 -42.82 -56.43
C PRO A 4 -32.26 -41.88 -56.59
N PRO A 5 -31.92 -41.01 -55.61
CA PRO A 5 -30.94 -39.92 -55.75
C PRO A 5 -29.52 -40.25 -55.25
N ALA A 6 -28.61 -39.29 -55.50
CA ALA A 6 -27.18 -39.29 -55.21
C ALA A 6 -26.83 -39.62 -53.74
N GLU A 7 -25.87 -40.53 -53.56
CA GLU A 7 -25.20 -40.79 -52.28
C GLU A 7 -24.10 -39.75 -52.06
N ALA A 8 -24.35 -38.81 -51.16
CA ALA A 8 -23.30 -38.02 -50.52
C ALA A 8 -22.62 -38.91 -49.46
N GLN A 9 -21.33 -39.19 -49.66
CA GLN A 9 -20.50 -39.90 -48.70
C GLN A 9 -20.44 -39.11 -47.38
N GLY A 10 -21.05 -39.66 -46.34
CA GLY A 10 -21.01 -39.10 -44.99
C GLY A 10 -19.59 -39.17 -44.43
N GLN A 11 -19.03 -38.02 -44.07
CA GLN A 11 -17.83 -37.95 -43.24
C GLN A 11 -18.18 -38.45 -41.83
N GLU A 12 -17.64 -39.61 -41.46
CA GLU A 12 -17.71 -40.14 -40.10
C GLU A 12 -17.02 -39.18 -39.14
N ALA A 13 -17.79 -38.62 -38.20
CA ALA A 13 -17.28 -37.76 -37.15
C ALA A 13 -16.41 -38.59 -36.18
N ASN A 14 -15.10 -38.34 -36.17
CA ASN A 14 -14.15 -39.04 -35.30
C ASN A 14 -14.33 -38.59 -33.83
N PRO A 15 -14.80 -39.46 -32.91
CA PRO A 15 -15.16 -39.06 -31.54
C PRO A 15 -13.95 -38.87 -30.60
N PHE A 16 -12.72 -39.07 -31.10
CA PHE A 16 -11.48 -39.01 -30.30
C PHE A 16 -10.50 -37.91 -30.71
N GLY A 17 -10.91 -36.96 -31.56
CA GLY A 17 -10.09 -35.76 -31.86
C GLY A 17 -10.02 -34.79 -30.66
N PRO A 18 -8.95 -33.98 -30.52
CA PRO A 18 -8.86 -33.00 -29.45
C PRO A 18 -10.03 -32.03 -29.57
N GLN A 19 -11.00 -32.09 -28.66
CA GLN A 19 -12.07 -31.11 -28.60
C GLN A 19 -11.49 -29.82 -28.00
N PRO A 20 -11.31 -28.73 -28.77
CA PRO A 20 -10.88 -27.48 -28.19
C PRO A 20 -11.95 -27.03 -27.19
N GLY A 21 -11.62 -27.09 -25.90
CA GLY A 21 -12.52 -26.67 -24.83
C GLY A 21 -12.99 -25.24 -25.08
N LYS A 22 -14.29 -24.99 -24.90
CA LYS A 22 -14.88 -23.68 -25.12
C LYS A 22 -14.38 -22.71 -24.03
N SER A 23 -13.55 -21.75 -24.40
CA SER A 23 -13.06 -20.73 -23.48
C SER A 23 -14.22 -19.86 -23.00
N VAL A 24 -14.57 -19.94 -21.71
CA VAL A 24 -15.58 -19.09 -21.10
C VAL A 24 -14.87 -18.01 -20.29
N ARG A 25 -15.14 -16.74 -20.61
CA ARG A 25 -14.68 -15.59 -19.84
C ARG A 25 -15.87 -14.96 -19.14
N VAL A 26 -15.93 -15.07 -17.83
CA VAL A 26 -16.93 -14.39 -17.00
C VAL A 26 -16.32 -13.08 -16.49
N LYS A 27 -17.08 -11.99 -16.57
CA LYS A 27 -16.73 -10.71 -15.94
C LYS A 27 -17.69 -10.46 -14.78
N SER A 28 -17.18 -9.95 -13.67
CA SER A 28 -18.00 -9.47 -12.57
C SER A 28 -18.68 -8.15 -12.92
N ALA A 29 -19.70 -7.78 -12.13
CA ALA A 29 -20.26 -6.43 -12.18
C ALA A 29 -19.19 -5.39 -11.80
N GLU A 30 -19.27 -4.21 -12.41
CA GLU A 30 -18.41 -3.07 -12.11
C GLU A 30 -18.82 -2.41 -10.79
N VAL A 31 -17.86 -1.94 -10.02
CA VAL A 31 -18.08 -1.16 -8.80
C VAL A 31 -17.51 0.24 -9.03
N PRO A 32 -18.34 1.26 -9.32
CA PRO A 32 -17.85 2.61 -9.57
C PRO A 32 -17.33 3.24 -8.27
N LEU A 33 -16.11 3.77 -8.29
CA LEU A 33 -15.48 4.45 -7.16
C LEU A 33 -15.21 5.91 -7.51
N THR A 34 -15.70 6.83 -6.67
CA THR A 34 -15.40 8.27 -6.80
C THR A 34 -14.26 8.66 -5.87
N VAL A 35 -13.10 9.01 -6.43
CA VAL A 35 -11.91 9.42 -5.67
C VAL A 35 -11.84 10.95 -5.62
N LYS A 36 -11.68 11.52 -4.42
CA LYS A 36 -11.50 12.97 -4.24
C LYS A 36 -10.06 13.37 -4.64
N PRO A 37 -9.87 14.51 -5.32
CA PRO A 37 -8.54 15.01 -5.65
C PRO A 37 -7.82 15.55 -4.41
N LYS A 38 -6.50 15.77 -4.52
CA LYS A 38 -5.74 16.58 -3.55
C LYS A 38 -6.40 17.97 -3.45
N PRO A 39 -6.60 18.54 -2.24
CA PRO A 39 -7.13 19.89 -2.09
C PRO A 39 -6.28 20.90 -2.88
N ALA A 40 -6.95 21.81 -3.60
CA ALA A 40 -6.28 22.77 -4.48
C ALA A 40 -5.37 23.76 -3.73
N ASN A 41 -5.67 24.03 -2.46
CA ASN A 41 -4.89 24.90 -1.57
C ASN A 41 -3.78 24.17 -0.80
N TYR A 42 -3.60 22.86 -1.02
CA TYR A 42 -2.54 22.12 -0.33
C TYR A 42 -1.18 22.45 -0.95
N PRO A 43 -0.13 22.70 -0.14
CA PRO A 43 1.20 23.01 -0.63
C PRO A 43 1.70 21.97 -1.66
N ALA A 44 2.40 22.43 -2.69
CA ALA A 44 2.87 21.57 -3.78
C ALA A 44 4.08 20.72 -3.37
N ASP A 45 4.86 21.21 -2.42
CA ASP A 45 6.13 20.72 -1.92
C ASP A 45 6.02 19.84 -0.66
N ILE A 46 4.82 19.71 -0.09
CA ILE A 46 4.56 18.88 1.10
C ILE A 46 3.88 17.57 0.69
N ALA A 47 4.27 16.47 1.32
CA ALA A 47 3.67 15.17 1.10
C ALA A 47 2.20 15.15 1.53
N TRP A 48 1.28 14.87 0.59
CA TRP A 48 -0.15 14.74 0.87
C TRP A 48 -0.46 13.40 1.55
N LEU A 49 -1.06 13.44 2.73
CA LEU A 49 -1.42 12.25 3.51
C LEU A 49 -2.95 12.09 3.60
N PRO A 50 -3.58 11.33 2.68
CA PRO A 50 -5.01 11.06 2.72
C PRO A 50 -5.34 9.99 3.79
N ALA A 51 -5.03 10.30 5.05
CA ALA A 51 -5.30 9.44 6.20
C ALA A 51 -6.62 9.84 6.89
N ARG A 52 -7.26 8.88 7.57
CA ARG A 52 -8.45 9.14 8.38
C ARG A 52 -8.11 9.73 9.74
N SER A 53 -6.95 9.35 10.26
CA SER A 53 -6.37 9.85 11.50
C SER A 53 -4.86 9.76 11.40
N ILE A 54 -4.17 10.71 12.02
CA ILE A 54 -2.71 10.78 12.13
C ILE A 54 -2.37 11.04 13.59
N SER A 55 -1.42 10.28 14.14
CA SER A 55 -0.80 10.58 15.43
C SER A 55 0.71 10.63 15.30
N LEU A 56 1.33 11.56 16.03
CA LEU A 56 2.76 11.72 16.13
C LEU A 56 3.12 11.63 17.61
N GLU A 57 3.97 10.69 17.95
CA GLU A 57 4.45 10.47 19.31
C GLU A 57 5.97 10.63 19.34
N GLU A 58 6.47 11.21 20.43
CA GLU A 58 7.90 11.40 20.67
C GLU A 58 8.26 10.85 22.05
N ASN A 59 9.37 10.13 22.12
CA ASN A 59 9.94 9.66 23.37
C ASN A 59 11.46 9.90 23.39
N TRP A 60 11.99 10.21 24.57
CA TRP A 60 13.41 10.42 24.80
C TRP A 60 13.92 9.44 25.85
N SER A 61 15.18 9.03 25.73
CA SER A 61 15.85 8.24 26.75
C SER A 61 17.35 8.60 26.81
N PRO A 62 17.87 9.02 27.98
CA PRO A 62 17.15 9.39 29.20
C PRO A 62 16.26 10.63 29.00
N GLU A 63 15.38 10.92 29.97
CA GLU A 63 14.47 12.07 29.90
C GLU A 63 15.27 13.40 29.83
N PRO A 64 14.92 14.32 28.91
CA PRO A 64 15.60 15.59 28.78
C PRO A 64 15.56 16.40 30.08
N GLY A 65 16.67 17.06 30.42
CA GLY A 65 16.80 17.85 31.65
C GLY A 65 17.45 17.12 32.83
N THR A 66 17.62 15.80 32.73
CA THR A 66 18.43 15.01 33.68
C THR A 66 19.84 14.70 33.16
N THR A 67 20.11 15.10 31.92
CA THR A 67 21.27 14.73 31.12
C THR A 67 22.40 15.76 31.23
N GLN A 68 23.65 15.31 31.24
CA GLN A 68 24.85 16.15 31.30
C GLN A 68 25.58 16.21 29.95
N VAL A 69 26.51 17.16 29.81
CA VAL A 69 27.37 17.26 28.62
C VAL A 69 28.20 15.98 28.50
N GLY A 70 28.12 15.33 27.34
CA GLY A 70 28.84 14.08 27.05
C GLY A 70 27.95 12.85 27.08
N ASP A 71 26.74 12.95 27.65
CA ASP A 71 25.77 11.86 27.63
C ASP A 71 25.15 11.69 26.23
N SER A 72 24.81 10.46 25.89
CA SER A 72 24.05 10.13 24.69
C SER A 72 22.54 10.15 24.97
N LEU A 73 21.78 10.76 24.06
CA LEU A 73 20.33 10.77 24.07
C LEU A 73 19.80 9.98 22.88
N THR A 74 18.84 9.10 23.12
CA THR A 74 18.07 8.41 22.08
C THR A 74 16.69 9.04 22.00
N ARG A 75 16.39 9.67 20.86
CA ARG A 75 15.02 10.09 20.51
C ARG A 75 14.35 8.96 19.75
N THR A 76 13.07 8.75 19.95
CA THR A 76 12.26 7.88 19.09
C THR A 76 11.02 8.65 18.70
N ILE A 77 10.77 8.80 17.40
CA ILE A 77 9.59 9.46 16.87
C ILE A 77 8.76 8.43 16.11
N THR A 78 7.48 8.32 16.46
CA THR A 78 6.55 7.37 15.88
C THR A 78 5.42 8.11 15.19
N LEU A 79 5.33 7.98 13.86
CA LEU A 79 4.23 8.47 13.05
C LEU A 79 3.30 7.32 12.71
N LYS A 80 2.01 7.47 13.02
CA LYS A 80 0.97 6.47 12.75
C LYS A 80 -0.15 7.09 11.93
N ALA A 81 -0.63 6.38 10.92
CA ALA A 81 -1.73 6.83 10.07
C ALA A 81 -2.74 5.71 9.77
N GLU A 82 -4.03 6.01 9.92
CA GLU A 82 -5.11 5.12 9.50
C GLU A 82 -5.40 5.27 8.00
N GLY A 83 -5.34 4.17 7.26
CA GLY A 83 -5.63 4.12 5.83
C GLY A 83 -4.41 4.33 4.91
N LEU A 84 -3.21 4.47 5.49
CA LEU A 84 -1.94 4.55 4.74
C LEU A 84 -0.98 3.48 5.24
N ALA A 85 -0.21 2.89 4.32
CA ALA A 85 0.86 1.97 4.69
C ALA A 85 2.07 2.74 5.23
N GLY A 86 2.88 2.12 6.10
CA GLY A 86 4.09 2.73 6.64
C GLY A 86 5.04 3.24 5.56
N ALA A 87 5.13 2.54 4.42
CA ALA A 87 5.94 2.95 3.27
C ALA A 87 5.42 4.20 2.54
N GLN A 88 4.16 4.57 2.73
CA GLN A 88 3.58 5.81 2.21
C GLN A 88 3.80 7.00 3.15
N LEU A 89 4.28 6.74 4.38
CA LEU A 89 4.58 7.80 5.34
C LEU A 89 5.90 8.48 4.99
N PRO A 90 5.91 9.82 4.87
CA PRO A 90 7.08 10.57 4.48
C PRO A 90 8.15 10.45 5.57
N PRO A 91 9.44 10.58 5.19
CA PRO A 91 10.50 10.78 6.16
C PRO A 91 10.22 11.97 7.07
N LEU A 92 10.58 11.84 8.35
CA LEU A 92 10.44 12.94 9.29
C LEU A 92 11.59 13.91 9.11
N ALA A 93 11.29 15.21 9.22
CA ALA A 93 12.31 16.23 9.08
C ALA A 93 13.38 16.05 10.16
N PRO A 94 14.68 16.04 9.77
CA PRO A 94 15.73 15.89 10.76
C PRO A 94 15.80 17.13 11.66
N THR A 95 15.95 16.91 12.96
CA THR A 95 16.23 18.01 13.89
C THR A 95 17.74 18.20 13.94
N GLU A 96 18.22 19.30 13.38
CA GLU A 96 19.62 19.70 13.42
C GLU A 96 19.84 20.69 14.57
N VAL A 97 20.72 20.32 15.50
CA VAL A 97 21.17 21.20 16.57
C VAL A 97 22.69 21.32 16.41
N PRO A 98 23.25 22.53 16.16
CA PRO A 98 24.65 22.69 15.78
C PRO A 98 25.68 22.01 16.70
N SER A 99 25.35 21.89 17.98
CA SER A 99 26.25 21.33 19.00
C SER A 99 26.05 19.84 19.27
N LEU A 100 25.11 19.17 18.60
CA LEU A 100 24.81 17.75 18.81
C LEU A 100 25.17 16.92 17.58
N ARG A 101 25.85 15.80 17.81
CA ARG A 101 26.05 14.78 16.79
C ARG A 101 24.84 13.87 16.77
N ARG A 102 24.31 13.63 15.56
CA ARG A 102 23.17 12.74 15.35
C ARG A 102 23.59 11.49 14.60
N TYR A 103 23.08 10.35 15.03
CA TYR A 103 23.29 9.06 14.39
C TYR A 103 21.92 8.43 14.16
N PRO A 104 21.26 8.74 13.02
CA PRO A 104 19.92 8.24 12.75
C PRO A 104 19.97 6.75 12.38
N ASP A 105 19.01 5.99 12.89
CA ASP A 105 18.82 4.61 12.50
C ASP A 105 17.97 4.51 11.21
N GLN A 106 17.93 3.31 10.61
CA GLN A 106 16.98 3.04 9.53
C GLN A 106 15.54 3.06 10.06
N PRO A 107 14.60 3.72 9.35
CA PRO A 107 13.22 3.79 9.77
C PRO A 107 12.60 2.40 9.83
N GLN A 108 11.84 2.13 10.89
CA GLN A 108 11.06 0.91 11.03
C GLN A 108 9.65 1.15 10.51
N LEU A 109 9.25 0.38 9.49
CA LEU A 109 7.94 0.49 8.86
C LEU A 109 7.08 -0.72 9.22
N ARG A 110 5.84 -0.48 9.65
CA ARG A 110 4.88 -1.54 10.02
C ARG A 110 3.51 -1.25 9.43
N ASN A 111 2.78 -2.33 9.13
CA ASN A 111 1.38 -2.28 8.72
C ASN A 111 0.57 -3.24 9.59
N LEU A 112 -0.47 -2.74 10.24
CA LEU A 112 -1.39 -3.55 11.03
C LEU A 112 -2.77 -3.54 10.37
N PRO A 113 -3.39 -4.71 10.10
CA PRO A 113 -4.78 -4.76 9.64
C PRO A 113 -5.73 -4.11 10.67
N SER A 114 -6.77 -3.45 10.19
CA SER A 114 -7.87 -2.94 11.01
C SER A 114 -9.20 -3.20 10.32
N GLU A 115 -10.32 -3.07 11.04
CA GLU A 115 -11.69 -3.18 10.46
C GLU A 115 -11.91 -2.25 9.26
N ARG A 116 -11.08 -1.21 9.20
CA ARG A 116 -11.19 -0.06 8.31
C ARG A 116 -10.13 -0.08 7.19
N GLY A 117 -9.34 -1.14 7.10
CA GLY A 117 -8.25 -1.31 6.14
C GLY A 117 -6.96 -1.66 6.88
N LEU A 118 -6.04 -0.71 6.96
CA LEU A 118 -4.77 -0.88 7.65
C LEU A 118 -4.33 0.39 8.36
N ILE A 119 -3.46 0.20 9.35
CA ILE A 119 -2.76 1.26 10.05
C ILE A 119 -1.28 1.13 9.77
N GLY A 120 -0.71 2.15 9.13
CA GLY A 120 0.71 2.25 8.87
C GLY A 120 1.42 2.97 9.99
N THR A 121 2.61 2.49 10.33
CA THR A 121 3.50 3.12 11.31
C THR A 121 4.88 3.29 10.70
N ARG A 122 5.49 4.46 10.93
CA ARG A 122 6.89 4.77 10.66
C ARG A 122 7.53 5.23 11.96
N GLU A 123 8.55 4.51 12.40
CA GLU A 123 9.33 4.84 13.60
C GLU A 123 10.76 5.20 13.19
N GLU A 124 11.26 6.33 13.69
CA GLU A 124 12.63 6.81 13.47
C GLU A 124 13.32 7.02 14.81
N ARG A 125 14.61 6.67 14.90
CA ARG A 125 15.47 6.96 16.05
C ARG A 125 16.61 7.89 15.62
#